data_AF-A0A2D7AR57-F1
#
_entry.id   AF-A0A2D7AR57-F1
#
_cell.length_a   1.000
_cell.length_b   1.000
_cell.length_c   1.000
_cell.angle_alpha   90.00
_cell.angle_beta   90.00
_cell.angle_gamma   90.00
#
_symmetry.space_group_name_H-M   'P 1'
#
loop_
_entity.id
_entity.type
_entity.pdbx_description
1 polymer ?
#
loop_
_entity_poly.entity_id
_entity_poly.type
_entity_poly.pdbx_seq_one_letter_code
_entity_poly.pdbx_strand_id
1 'polypeptide(L)'
;MGTCPFCRAQTLPGDSICYSCGRVITGASGMDSRVKGEFMRTPTRRAKRGVAPRQAMASGKTKRGGRKKRSRINQLGLIALIAFVFFTPDARQFVLAKWAEVEEYIMDGLAPHQVYPLEAEYTVVRSIDLWNNGTGNGHLEESIPLPVDVSSNERDSVALAFTDGTEVPTSQIQTILSLELRIDGEIISIPMDGSIRSKANAINTSDNSQVWWPNQNYNDSDMCPHGPCVRVSIDVPSGTHETVDFAVTLHSATHTWWHSTRMDSKIEGKSEGVSVARSGTFDDIAQRGEGIQSSTFASMPWYDRNDGNNPSNWAIDGRQSNAPTIFQTAASIEASLPGNLKDNAYAYARATFDWLNDNVPYDTNAPNVARSGEQCLDAGMGDCDEQSNAFMSIMRIKGIPTWYVFGALADSQFESWQGHAWAYILLPMSDEWCEENGVVLKTCFVEGSVDVVNHKWLVHTPTAYIDWIEKSPWTNVDGYYSGGTMSGNDFNRVRSFYTEGYEVIGGTWNNKWIGEDLS
;
A
#
# COMPACT_ATOMS: atom_id res chain seq x y z
N MET A 1 -8.95 8.58 -27.57
CA MET A 1 -8.31 9.02 -26.31
C MET A 1 -9.25 8.63 -25.21
N GLY A 2 -8.77 7.92 -24.20
CA GLY A 2 -9.57 7.64 -23.00
C GLY A 2 -9.54 8.85 -22.08
N THR A 3 -10.44 8.86 -21.11
CA THR A 3 -10.33 9.74 -19.93
C THR A 3 -10.15 8.83 -18.72
N CYS A 4 -9.23 9.19 -17.83
CA CYS A 4 -9.05 8.50 -16.57
C CYS A 4 -10.38 8.49 -15.80
N PRO A 5 -10.90 7.32 -15.37
CA PRO A 5 -12.12 7.29 -14.56
C PRO A 5 -11.94 8.04 -13.23
N PHE A 6 -10.71 8.10 -12.69
CA PHE A 6 -10.46 8.61 -11.35
C PHE A 6 -10.26 10.13 -11.25
N CYS A 7 -9.67 10.77 -12.27
CA CYS A 7 -9.41 12.22 -12.24
C CYS A 7 -9.86 12.94 -13.52
N ARG A 8 -10.49 12.21 -14.46
CA ARG A 8 -10.99 12.70 -15.75
C ARG A 8 -9.94 13.34 -16.67
N ALA A 9 -8.66 13.23 -16.34
CA ALA A 9 -7.59 13.67 -17.22
C ALA A 9 -7.56 12.82 -18.50
N GLN A 10 -7.06 13.39 -19.59
CA GLN A 10 -6.87 12.64 -20.83
C GLN A 10 -5.82 11.55 -20.65
N THR A 11 -6.13 10.35 -21.11
CA THR A 11 -5.23 9.20 -21.10
C THR A 11 -4.92 8.78 -22.54
N LEU A 12 -3.67 8.40 -22.78
CA LEU A 12 -3.25 7.90 -24.08
C LEU A 12 -3.75 6.45 -24.25
N PRO A 13 -4.05 6.02 -25.48
CA PRO A 13 -4.42 4.62 -25.73
C PRO A 13 -3.29 3.68 -25.30
N GLY A 14 -3.56 2.83 -24.30
CA GLY A 14 -2.59 1.87 -23.76
C GLY A 14 -1.98 2.26 -22.40
N ASP A 15 -2.29 3.45 -21.87
CA ASP A 15 -1.86 3.84 -20.52
C ASP A 15 -2.51 2.93 -19.47
N SER A 16 -1.69 2.25 -18.67
CA SER A 16 -2.14 1.48 -17.51
C SER A 16 -2.32 2.33 -16.26
N ILE A 17 -1.66 3.48 -16.21
CA ILE A 17 -1.65 4.44 -15.11
C ILE A 17 -2.02 5.82 -15.66
N CYS A 18 -2.90 6.56 -14.99
CA CYS A 18 -3.19 7.93 -15.39
C CYS A 18 -2.06 8.87 -14.98
N TYR A 19 -1.18 9.30 -15.87
CA TYR A 19 -0.07 10.21 -15.50
C TYR A 19 -0.47 11.54 -14.85
N SER A 20 -1.76 11.89 -14.78
CA SER A 20 -2.25 13.06 -14.04
C SER A 20 -2.62 12.79 -12.59
N CYS A 21 -3.07 11.59 -12.24
CA CYS A 21 -3.44 11.22 -10.86
C CYS A 21 -2.87 9.86 -10.42
N GLY A 22 -2.00 9.28 -11.26
CA GLY A 22 -1.44 7.92 -11.38
C GLY A 22 -2.08 6.78 -10.65
N ARG A 23 -3.41 6.81 -10.59
CA ARG A 23 -4.15 5.60 -10.38
C ARG A 23 -4.05 4.72 -11.62
N VAL A 24 -4.05 3.43 -11.37
CA VAL A 24 -4.08 2.39 -12.39
C VAL A 24 -5.45 2.39 -13.05
N ILE A 25 -5.54 2.86 -14.30
CA ILE A 25 -6.79 3.05 -15.06
C ILE A 25 -7.25 1.83 -15.86
N THR A 26 -6.45 0.76 -15.87
CA THR A 26 -6.82 -0.50 -16.50
C THR A 26 -6.41 -1.68 -15.63
N GLY A 27 -7.35 -2.60 -15.34
CA GLY A 27 -7.11 -3.96 -14.87
C GLY A 27 -6.18 -4.10 -13.65
N ALA A 28 -6.70 -4.00 -12.43
CA ALA A 28 -6.03 -4.53 -11.23
C ALA A 28 -6.26 -6.04 -11.07
N SER A 29 -6.29 -6.80 -12.17
CA SER A 29 -6.89 -8.13 -12.17
C SER A 29 -6.22 -9.12 -11.21
N GLY A 30 -4.92 -9.00 -10.99
CA GLY A 30 -4.16 -9.85 -10.06
C GLY A 30 -4.65 -9.70 -8.62
N MET A 31 -4.30 -8.61 -7.93
CA MET A 31 -4.68 -8.43 -6.52
C MET A 31 -6.19 -8.38 -6.31
N ASP A 32 -6.93 -7.74 -7.22
CA ASP A 32 -8.38 -7.70 -7.11
C ASP A 32 -8.94 -9.11 -7.06
N SER A 33 -8.51 -10.01 -7.96
CA SER A 33 -8.90 -11.43 -7.91
C SER A 33 -8.46 -12.16 -6.62
N ARG A 34 -7.33 -11.77 -6.01
CA ARG A 34 -6.79 -12.40 -4.80
C ARG A 34 -7.53 -12.01 -3.53
N VAL A 35 -7.75 -10.72 -3.30
CA VAL A 35 -8.60 -10.24 -2.18
C VAL A 35 -10.01 -10.79 -2.37
N LYS A 36 -10.47 -10.78 -3.61
CA LYS A 36 -11.75 -11.35 -4.02
C LYS A 36 -11.71 -12.86 -4.13
N GLY A 37 -10.66 -13.57 -3.69
CA GLY A 37 -10.53 -15.03 -3.68
C GLY A 37 -10.98 -15.81 -4.91
N GLU A 38 -10.81 -15.27 -6.12
CA GLU A 38 -11.23 -15.85 -7.40
C GLU A 38 -10.16 -16.85 -7.92
N PHE A 39 -9.90 -17.93 -7.17
CA PHE A 39 -8.90 -18.95 -7.55
C PHE A 39 -9.47 -20.02 -8.48
N MET A 40 -10.08 -19.62 -9.60
CA MET A 40 -10.53 -20.58 -10.60
C MET A 40 -10.24 -20.07 -12.01
N ARG A 41 -9.04 -20.38 -12.51
CA ARG A 41 -8.72 -20.74 -13.91
C ARG A 41 -7.21 -20.90 -14.12
N THR A 42 -6.82 -22.02 -14.70
CA THR A 42 -5.47 -22.28 -15.21
C THR A 42 -5.14 -21.30 -16.36
N PRO A 43 -4.03 -20.54 -16.32
CA PRO A 43 -3.67 -19.68 -17.44
C PRO A 43 -2.86 -20.47 -18.48
N THR A 44 -3.54 -21.05 -19.47
CA THR A 44 -2.88 -21.37 -20.75
C THR A 44 -2.73 -20.09 -21.57
N ARG A 45 -1.65 -19.35 -21.39
CA ARG A 45 -1.14 -18.44 -22.44
C ARG A 45 0.35 -18.18 -22.27
N ARG A 46 1.12 -18.71 -23.23
CA ARG A 46 2.56 -18.45 -23.40
C ARG A 46 2.82 -16.94 -23.52
N ALA A 47 3.76 -16.45 -22.73
CA ALA A 47 4.32 -15.10 -22.86
C ALA A 47 4.85 -14.88 -24.29
N LYS A 48 4.43 -13.78 -24.93
CA LYS A 48 5.07 -13.29 -26.17
C LYS A 48 6.14 -12.27 -25.79
N ARG A 49 7.34 -12.50 -26.33
CA ARG A 49 8.51 -11.64 -26.19
C ARG A 49 8.27 -10.30 -26.90
N GLY A 50 8.26 -9.20 -26.16
CA GLY A 50 8.22 -7.84 -26.71
C GLY A 50 9.53 -7.49 -27.40
N VAL A 51 9.45 -6.76 -28.52
CA VAL A 51 10.58 -6.26 -29.31
C VAL A 51 10.76 -4.77 -29.02
N ALA A 52 11.99 -4.33 -28.80
CA ALA A 52 12.34 -2.94 -28.47
C ALA A 52 11.94 -1.94 -29.59
N PRO A 53 11.51 -0.71 -29.26
CA PRO A 53 11.22 0.32 -30.26
C PRO A 53 12.52 0.82 -30.91
N ARG A 54 12.60 0.69 -32.24
CA ARG A 54 13.65 1.31 -33.06
C ARG A 54 13.46 2.83 -33.12
N GLN A 55 14.51 3.56 -32.80
CA GLN A 55 14.65 5.00 -33.00
C GLN A 55 14.43 5.38 -34.46
N ALA A 56 13.48 6.27 -34.73
CA ALA A 56 13.32 6.94 -36.00
C ALA A 56 13.91 8.36 -35.89
N MET A 57 15.10 8.55 -36.46
CA MET A 57 15.61 9.88 -36.77
C MET A 57 14.76 10.52 -37.86
N ALA A 58 14.32 11.76 -37.65
CA ALA A 58 13.82 12.62 -38.72
C ALA A 58 14.46 14.01 -38.59
N SER A 59 15.26 14.35 -39.60
CA SER A 59 15.94 15.63 -39.74
C SER A 59 14.95 16.78 -39.94
N GLY A 60 14.99 17.78 -39.06
CA GLY A 60 14.27 19.06 -39.20
C GLY A 60 15.23 20.22 -39.47
N LYS A 61 15.08 20.86 -40.63
CA LYS A 61 15.94 21.93 -41.18
C LYS A 61 16.06 23.17 -40.28
N THR A 62 17.28 23.70 -40.17
CA THR A 62 17.60 24.98 -39.55
C THR A 62 17.15 26.16 -40.43
N LYS A 63 16.24 27.01 -39.92
CA LYS A 63 15.95 28.33 -40.49
C LYS A 63 16.79 29.40 -39.77
N ARG A 64 17.67 30.05 -40.54
CA ARG A 64 18.44 31.24 -40.15
C ARG A 64 17.51 32.43 -39.88
N GLY A 65 17.41 32.87 -38.63
CA GLY A 65 16.83 34.15 -38.21
C GLY A 65 17.92 35.15 -37.84
N GLY A 66 17.82 36.38 -38.36
CA GLY A 66 18.86 37.40 -38.32
C GLY A 66 19.30 37.87 -36.93
N ARG A 67 20.62 38.05 -36.78
CA ARG A 67 21.29 38.66 -35.62
C ARG A 67 20.93 40.15 -35.51
N LYS A 68 20.11 40.52 -34.52
CA LYS A 68 20.10 41.88 -33.96
C LYS A 68 21.26 42.00 -32.95
N LYS A 69 22.17 42.96 -33.17
CA LYS A 69 23.25 43.32 -32.23
C LYS A 69 22.63 43.77 -30.90
N ARG A 70 22.70 42.93 -29.86
CA ARG A 70 22.45 43.31 -28.47
C ARG A 70 23.73 43.86 -27.84
N SER A 71 23.57 44.86 -26.98
CA SER A 71 24.61 45.55 -26.21
C SER A 71 25.59 44.58 -25.53
N ARG A 72 26.89 44.71 -25.83
CA ARG A 72 27.98 43.89 -25.28
C ARG A 72 28.28 44.16 -23.79
N ILE A 73 27.73 45.24 -23.22
CA ILE A 73 28.02 45.66 -21.85
C ILE A 73 27.24 44.80 -20.84
N ASN A 74 25.98 44.47 -21.13
CA ASN A 74 25.18 43.59 -20.26
C ASN A 74 25.65 42.12 -20.32
N GLN A 75 26.24 41.71 -21.45
CA GLN A 75 26.87 40.39 -21.59
C GLN A 75 28.18 40.28 -20.81
N LEU A 76 29.01 41.33 -20.75
CA LEU A 76 30.25 41.33 -19.96
C LEU A 76 29.97 41.31 -18.45
N GLY A 77 28.98 42.08 -17.98
CA GLY A 77 28.55 42.03 -16.58
C GLY A 77 27.98 40.66 -16.19
N LEU A 78 27.18 40.05 -17.06
CA LEU A 78 26.64 38.70 -16.84
C LEU A 78 27.74 37.63 -16.87
N ILE A 79 28.70 37.71 -17.81
CA ILE A 79 29.84 36.77 -17.87
C ILE A 79 30.74 36.93 -16.64
N ALA A 80 30.96 38.16 -16.16
CA ALA A 80 31.73 38.41 -14.95
C ALA A 80 31.00 37.90 -13.69
N LEU A 81 29.68 38.03 -13.62
CA LEU A 81 28.85 37.49 -12.54
C LEU A 81 28.85 35.95 -12.55
N ILE A 82 28.66 35.33 -13.72
CA ILE A 82 28.74 33.88 -13.88
C ILE A 82 30.14 33.40 -13.50
N ALA A 83 31.19 34.04 -14.02
CA ALA A 83 32.56 33.70 -13.66
C ALA A 83 32.80 33.84 -12.15
N PHE A 84 32.34 34.93 -11.53
CA PHE A 84 32.43 35.11 -10.07
C PHE A 84 31.75 33.95 -9.33
N VAL A 85 30.49 33.65 -9.64
CA VAL A 85 29.76 32.52 -9.03
C VAL A 85 30.46 31.17 -9.22
N PHE A 86 31.16 30.94 -10.34
CA PHE A 86 31.89 29.69 -10.58
C PHE A 86 33.33 29.67 -10.01
N PHE A 87 33.94 30.82 -9.73
CA PHE A 87 35.30 30.94 -9.19
C PHE A 87 35.36 31.21 -7.68
N THR A 88 34.27 31.66 -7.04
CA THR A 88 34.16 31.72 -5.57
C THR A 88 33.35 30.54 -5.03
N PRO A 89 33.95 29.64 -4.22
CA PRO A 89 33.26 28.48 -3.66
C PRO A 89 31.97 28.84 -2.91
N ASP A 90 32.01 29.90 -2.10
CA ASP A 90 30.87 30.33 -1.27
C ASP A 90 29.70 30.87 -2.12
N ALA A 91 30.00 31.61 -3.19
CA ALA A 91 28.98 32.12 -4.11
C ALA A 91 28.37 30.99 -4.94
N ARG A 92 29.17 29.98 -5.31
CA ARG A 92 28.69 28.77 -5.98
C ARG A 92 27.72 27.99 -5.10
N GLN A 93 28.09 27.72 -3.85
CA GLN A 93 27.24 27.00 -2.91
C GLN A 93 25.94 27.76 -2.64
N PHE A 94 26.01 29.07 -2.42
CA PHE A 94 24.82 29.90 -2.21
C PHE A 94 23.88 29.92 -3.42
N VAL A 95 24.41 30.07 -4.64
CA VAL A 95 23.58 30.06 -5.86
C VAL A 95 23.01 28.67 -6.14
N LEU A 96 23.77 27.59 -5.91
CA LEU A 96 23.26 26.22 -6.05
C LEU A 96 22.19 25.89 -5.02
N ALA A 97 22.37 26.28 -3.75
CA ALA A 97 21.36 26.10 -2.72
C ALA A 97 20.08 26.90 -3.03
N LYS A 98 20.21 28.16 -3.45
CA LYS A 98 19.06 28.98 -3.85
C LYS A 98 18.41 28.49 -5.14
N TRP A 99 19.18 27.91 -6.06
CA TRP A 99 18.63 27.29 -7.26
C TRP A 99 17.90 25.99 -6.93
N ALA A 100 18.44 25.15 -6.04
CA ALA A 100 17.79 23.93 -5.54
C ALA A 100 16.48 24.25 -4.81
N GLU A 101 16.45 25.26 -3.94
CA GLU A 101 15.20 25.74 -3.30
C GLU A 101 14.15 26.21 -4.32
N VAL A 102 14.58 26.93 -5.37
CA VAL A 102 13.68 27.43 -6.42
C VAL A 102 13.20 26.31 -7.34
N GLU A 103 14.07 25.35 -7.66
CA GLU A 103 13.75 24.15 -8.42
C GLU A 103 12.76 23.28 -7.64
N GLU A 104 12.97 23.06 -6.35
CA GLU A 104 12.04 22.34 -5.49
C GLU A 104 10.66 23.03 -5.45
N TYR A 105 10.62 24.36 -5.30
CA TYR A 105 9.35 25.11 -5.30
C TYR A 105 8.61 25.03 -6.65
N ILE A 106 9.32 25.07 -7.78
CA ILE A 106 8.71 24.96 -9.12
C ILE A 106 8.21 23.54 -9.37
N MET A 107 9.01 22.53 -9.00
CA MET A 107 8.64 21.12 -9.11
C MET A 107 7.43 20.81 -8.23
N ASP A 108 7.37 21.35 -7.03
CA ASP A 108 6.25 21.21 -6.09
C ASP A 108 4.93 21.81 -6.62
N GLY A 109 5.01 22.88 -7.41
CA GLY A 109 3.85 23.52 -8.04
C GLY A 109 3.31 22.80 -9.28
N LEU A 110 4.13 21.96 -9.93
CA LEU A 110 3.79 21.25 -11.17
C LEU A 110 3.66 19.74 -11.00
N ALA A 111 3.95 19.21 -9.81
CA ALA A 111 3.96 17.79 -9.56
C ALA A 111 2.56 17.17 -9.75
N PRO A 112 2.50 15.94 -10.30
CA PRO A 112 1.29 15.15 -10.25
C PRO A 112 0.90 14.94 -8.79
N HIS A 113 -0.40 14.96 -8.54
CA HIS A 113 -0.93 14.78 -7.21
C HIS A 113 -2.25 14.03 -7.28
N GLN A 114 -2.62 13.46 -6.16
CA GLN A 114 -3.92 12.88 -5.96
C GLN A 114 -4.64 13.56 -4.79
N VAL A 115 -5.92 13.85 -4.99
CA VAL A 115 -6.78 14.44 -3.97
C VAL A 115 -7.37 13.34 -3.10
N TYR A 116 -7.30 13.52 -1.78
CA TYR A 116 -7.93 12.63 -0.80
C TYR A 116 -8.79 13.43 0.19
N PRO A 117 -9.89 12.85 0.69
CA PRO A 117 -10.62 13.39 1.84
C PRO A 117 -9.72 13.51 3.06
N LEU A 118 -9.92 14.51 3.91
CA LEU A 118 -9.33 14.53 5.24
C LEU A 118 -9.97 13.44 6.09
N GLU A 119 -11.29 13.40 6.14
CA GLU A 119 -12.07 12.37 6.81
C GLU A 119 -13.22 11.93 5.90
N ALA A 120 -13.69 10.70 6.09
CA ALA A 120 -14.92 10.24 5.47
C ALA A 120 -15.66 9.22 6.35
N GLU A 121 -16.99 9.31 6.34
CA GLU A 121 -17.87 8.25 6.84
C GLU A 121 -18.57 7.60 5.66
N TYR A 122 -18.56 6.28 5.59
CA TYR A 122 -19.16 5.55 4.48
C TYR A 122 -19.54 4.13 4.85
N THR A 123 -20.43 3.54 4.05
CA THR A 123 -20.71 2.11 4.07
C THR A 123 -20.08 1.46 2.84
N VAL A 124 -19.06 0.64 3.05
CA VAL A 124 -18.47 -0.22 2.01
C VAL A 124 -19.12 -1.59 2.09
N VAL A 125 -19.54 -2.11 0.94
CA VAL A 125 -20.15 -3.43 0.82
C VAL A 125 -19.22 -4.32 0.02
N ARG A 126 -18.83 -5.44 0.62
CA ARG A 126 -18.24 -6.57 -0.09
C ARG A 126 -19.37 -7.50 -0.52
N SER A 127 -19.63 -7.55 -1.82
CA SER A 127 -20.70 -8.36 -2.40
C SER A 127 -20.12 -9.63 -3.02
N ILE A 128 -20.84 -10.73 -2.88
CA ILE A 128 -20.51 -12.04 -3.42
C ILE A 128 -21.71 -12.51 -4.22
N ASP A 129 -21.65 -12.36 -5.54
CA ASP A 129 -22.69 -12.78 -6.47
C ASP A 129 -22.44 -14.23 -6.91
N LEU A 130 -23.48 -15.06 -6.81
CA LEU A 130 -23.42 -16.50 -7.03
C LEU A 130 -24.41 -16.91 -8.11
N TRP A 131 -23.92 -17.47 -9.22
CA TRP A 131 -24.76 -18.00 -10.30
C TRP A 131 -24.57 -19.50 -10.43
N ASN A 132 -25.65 -20.27 -10.32
CA ASN A 132 -25.63 -21.70 -10.58
C ASN A 132 -26.36 -22.03 -11.89
N ASN A 133 -25.59 -22.19 -12.97
CA ASN A 133 -26.12 -22.54 -14.29
C ASN A 133 -26.09 -24.06 -14.56
N GLY A 134 -25.48 -24.84 -13.68
CA GLY A 134 -25.35 -26.28 -13.88
C GLY A 134 -26.47 -27.08 -13.23
N THR A 135 -26.24 -28.38 -13.14
CA THR A 135 -27.20 -29.35 -12.60
C THR A 135 -26.90 -29.65 -11.14
N GLY A 136 -27.92 -29.54 -10.27
CA GLY A 136 -27.78 -29.76 -8.83
C GLY A 136 -27.42 -28.47 -8.06
N ASN A 137 -27.25 -28.57 -6.74
CA ASN A 137 -26.88 -27.42 -5.91
C ASN A 137 -25.40 -27.08 -6.10
N GLY A 138 -25.10 -25.80 -6.22
CA GLY A 138 -23.77 -25.24 -6.02
C GLY A 138 -23.60 -24.91 -4.55
N HIS A 139 -22.45 -25.21 -3.99
CA HIS A 139 -22.16 -25.00 -2.57
C HIS A 139 -20.99 -24.04 -2.42
N LEU A 140 -21.16 -23.04 -1.56
CA LEU A 140 -20.13 -22.08 -1.19
C LEU A 140 -19.87 -22.16 0.32
N GLU A 141 -18.59 -22.26 0.66
CA GLU A 141 -18.04 -21.96 1.97
C GLU A 141 -17.18 -20.72 1.85
N GLU A 142 -17.55 -19.64 2.53
CA GLU A 142 -16.90 -18.34 2.43
C GLU A 142 -16.28 -17.94 3.76
N SER A 143 -15.13 -17.28 3.71
CA SER A 143 -14.49 -16.65 4.86
C SER A 143 -14.29 -15.17 4.58
N ILE A 144 -15.05 -14.32 5.27
CA ILE A 144 -15.00 -12.87 5.12
C ILE A 144 -14.28 -12.28 6.35
N PRO A 145 -13.12 -11.62 6.22
CA PRO A 145 -12.43 -11.02 7.35
C PRO A 145 -13.34 -10.03 8.10
N LEU A 146 -13.18 -9.97 9.42
CA LEU A 146 -13.85 -8.96 10.24
C LEU A 146 -12.91 -7.78 10.44
N PRO A 147 -13.21 -6.60 9.87
CA PRO A 147 -12.40 -5.42 10.08
C PRO A 147 -12.50 -4.97 11.54
N VAL A 148 -11.48 -4.26 11.98
CA VAL A 148 -11.38 -3.71 13.34
C VAL A 148 -11.15 -2.21 13.29
N ASP A 149 -11.32 -1.57 14.45
CA ASP A 149 -10.79 -0.23 14.67
C ASP A 149 -9.27 -0.26 14.49
N VAL A 150 -8.75 0.77 13.84
CA VAL A 150 -7.32 0.94 13.58
C VAL A 150 -6.90 2.32 14.02
N SER A 151 -5.86 2.36 14.82
CA SER A 151 -5.13 3.51 15.32
C SER A 151 -3.82 3.75 14.55
N SER A 152 -3.23 4.91 14.79
CA SER A 152 -1.93 5.31 14.24
C SER A 152 -0.74 4.51 14.79
N ASN A 153 -0.92 3.72 15.86
CA ASN A 153 0.10 2.82 16.38
C ASN A 153 -0.55 1.56 16.97
N GLU A 154 -0.84 0.58 16.11
CA GLU A 154 -1.65 -0.60 16.46
C GLU A 154 -1.11 -1.51 17.55
N ARG A 155 0.19 -1.40 17.86
CA ARG A 155 0.88 -2.28 18.79
C ARG A 155 1.32 -1.57 20.07
N ASP A 156 0.97 -0.30 20.23
CA ASP A 156 1.23 0.47 21.44
C ASP A 156 -0.01 1.31 21.83
N SER A 157 -0.10 1.71 23.09
CA SER A 157 -1.20 2.54 23.57
C SER A 157 -1.01 4.03 23.27
N VAL A 158 0.18 4.42 22.81
CA VAL A 158 0.60 5.81 22.62
C VAL A 158 1.38 5.98 21.32
N ALA A 159 1.32 7.18 20.74
CA ALA A 159 2.17 7.54 19.62
C ALA A 159 3.62 7.80 20.09
N LEU A 160 3.78 8.56 21.18
CA LEU A 160 5.05 8.82 21.87
C LEU A 160 4.80 8.93 23.37
N ALA A 161 5.76 8.50 24.18
CA ALA A 161 5.76 8.71 25.64
C ALA A 161 6.96 9.54 26.04
N PHE A 162 6.81 10.41 27.04
CA PHE A 162 7.87 11.28 27.52
C PHE A 162 8.33 10.90 28.93
N THR A 163 9.58 11.25 29.22
CA THR A 163 10.28 10.98 30.49
C THR A 163 9.67 11.73 31.68
N ASP A 164 8.89 12.79 31.44
CA ASP A 164 8.14 13.53 32.45
C ASP A 164 6.78 12.91 32.81
N GLY A 165 6.44 11.79 32.15
CA GLY A 165 5.17 11.07 32.33
C GLY A 165 4.03 11.57 31.44
N THR A 166 4.28 12.52 30.53
CA THR A 166 3.31 12.90 29.50
C THR A 166 3.29 11.89 28.35
N GLU A 167 2.14 11.76 27.70
CA GLU A 167 1.93 10.80 26.60
C GLU A 167 1.15 11.47 25.47
N VAL A 168 1.53 11.16 24.22
CA VAL A 168 0.75 11.52 23.04
C VAL A 168 -0.18 10.35 22.71
N PRO A 169 -1.52 10.52 22.76
CA PRO A 169 -2.43 9.45 22.40
C PRO A 169 -2.33 9.12 20.91
N THR A 170 -2.65 7.88 20.55
CA THR A 170 -2.79 7.48 19.16
C THR A 170 -4.03 8.13 18.53
N SER A 171 -3.92 8.68 17.33
CA SER A 171 -5.09 9.02 16.50
C SER A 171 -5.80 7.75 16.02
N GLN A 172 -7.13 7.79 15.92
CA GLN A 172 -7.93 6.74 15.28
C GLN A 172 -7.98 7.00 13.77
N ILE A 173 -7.54 6.03 12.96
CA ILE A 173 -7.47 6.14 11.50
C ILE A 173 -8.62 5.41 10.80
N GLN A 174 -9.20 4.41 11.47
CA GLN A 174 -10.42 3.71 11.06
C GLN A 174 -11.22 3.35 12.32
N THR A 175 -12.53 3.61 12.30
CA THR A 175 -13.46 3.22 13.38
C THR A 175 -14.67 2.56 12.76
N ILE A 176 -14.94 1.31 13.16
CA ILE A 176 -16.07 0.53 12.69
C ILE A 176 -17.31 0.93 13.49
N LEU A 177 -18.34 1.38 12.77
CA LEU A 177 -19.60 1.85 13.34
C LEU A 177 -20.68 0.77 13.31
N SER A 178 -20.70 -0.07 12.27
CA SER A 178 -21.56 -1.25 12.20
C SER A 178 -21.04 -2.31 11.24
N LEU A 179 -21.43 -3.56 11.53
CA LEU A 179 -21.15 -4.74 10.71
C LEU A 179 -22.45 -5.51 10.46
N GLU A 180 -22.78 -5.73 9.20
CA GLU A 180 -23.99 -6.41 8.78
C GLU A 180 -23.69 -7.41 7.66
N LEU A 181 -24.22 -8.63 7.78
CA LEU A 181 -24.29 -9.58 6.68
C LEU A 181 -25.72 -9.63 6.16
N ARG A 182 -25.89 -9.50 4.85
CA ARG A 182 -27.19 -9.55 4.17
C ARG A 182 -27.19 -10.76 3.24
N ILE A 183 -28.10 -11.69 3.50
CA ILE A 183 -28.16 -13.01 2.87
C ILE A 183 -29.59 -13.52 2.96
N ASP A 184 -30.10 -14.15 1.89
CA ASP A 184 -31.46 -14.72 1.83
C ASP A 184 -32.58 -13.70 2.19
N GLY A 185 -32.36 -12.42 1.86
CA GLY A 185 -33.28 -11.33 2.22
C GLY A 185 -33.30 -10.97 3.71
N GLU A 186 -32.43 -11.57 4.52
CA GLU A 186 -32.27 -11.29 5.95
C GLU A 186 -31.05 -10.40 6.21
N ILE A 187 -31.10 -9.64 7.30
CA ILE A 187 -29.97 -8.83 7.79
C ILE A 187 -29.53 -9.38 9.14
N ILE A 188 -28.27 -9.78 9.21
CA ILE A 188 -27.63 -10.33 10.41
C ILE A 188 -26.61 -9.30 10.90
N SER A 189 -26.87 -8.66 12.03
CA SER A 189 -25.91 -7.79 12.70
C SER A 189 -24.82 -8.61 13.38
N ILE A 190 -23.56 -8.28 13.11
CA ILE A 190 -22.41 -8.94 13.73
C ILE A 190 -21.91 -8.07 14.89
N PRO A 191 -21.79 -8.62 16.11
CA PRO A 191 -21.31 -7.86 17.25
C PRO A 191 -19.85 -7.40 17.07
N MET A 192 -19.57 -6.15 17.47
CA MET A 192 -18.22 -5.58 17.48
C MET A 192 -17.52 -5.76 18.84
N ASP A 193 -18.15 -6.46 19.79
CA ASP A 193 -17.65 -6.67 21.16
C ASP A 193 -16.65 -7.84 21.29
N GLY A 194 -16.27 -8.46 20.17
CA GLY A 194 -15.39 -9.63 20.13
C GLY A 194 -16.08 -10.94 20.52
N SER A 195 -17.40 -10.95 20.68
CA SER A 195 -18.15 -12.19 20.92
C SER A 195 -17.98 -13.17 19.75
N ILE A 196 -17.85 -14.44 20.07
CA ILE A 196 -17.67 -15.52 19.08
C ILE A 196 -18.95 -16.33 18.91
N ARG A 197 -19.16 -16.85 17.71
CA ARG A 197 -20.22 -17.81 17.38
C ARG A 197 -19.61 -19.01 16.68
N SER A 198 -19.66 -20.18 17.32
CA SER A 198 -19.22 -21.44 16.73
C SER A 198 -20.22 -21.95 15.68
N LYS A 199 -19.78 -22.83 14.77
CA LYS A 199 -20.66 -23.44 13.75
C LYS A 199 -21.84 -24.19 14.34
N ALA A 200 -21.67 -24.86 15.49
CA ALA A 200 -22.76 -25.55 16.19
C ALA A 200 -23.90 -24.60 16.63
N ASN A 201 -23.60 -23.30 16.78
CA ASN A 201 -24.54 -22.23 17.12
C ASN A 201 -24.74 -21.26 15.95
N ALA A 202 -24.49 -21.70 14.71
CA ALA A 202 -24.67 -20.88 13.53
C ALA A 202 -26.12 -20.37 13.43
N ILE A 203 -26.26 -19.16 12.90
CA ILE A 203 -27.56 -18.62 12.50
C ILE A 203 -27.94 -19.35 11.22
N ASN A 204 -29.12 -19.99 11.22
CA ASN A 204 -29.70 -20.58 10.02
C ASN A 204 -30.73 -19.59 9.47
N THR A 205 -30.56 -19.19 8.22
CA THR A 205 -31.50 -18.33 7.50
C THR A 205 -32.72 -19.13 7.05
N SER A 206 -33.72 -18.43 6.51
CA SER A 206 -34.93 -19.00 5.92
C SER A 206 -34.68 -19.96 4.76
N ASP A 207 -33.61 -19.75 3.98
CA ASP A 207 -33.20 -20.63 2.88
C ASP A 207 -32.12 -21.66 3.29
N ASN A 208 -31.92 -21.86 4.60
CA ASN A 208 -30.98 -22.80 5.22
C ASN A 208 -29.48 -22.47 5.03
N SER A 209 -29.12 -21.24 4.66
CA SER A 209 -27.75 -20.77 4.75
C SER A 209 -27.31 -20.68 6.22
N GLN A 210 -26.03 -20.94 6.48
CA GLN A 210 -25.45 -20.89 7.82
C GLN A 210 -24.45 -19.76 7.95
N VAL A 211 -24.55 -19.00 9.04
CA VAL A 211 -23.66 -17.87 9.34
C VAL A 211 -23.11 -17.99 10.76
N TRP A 212 -21.79 -17.92 10.90
CA TRP A 212 -21.11 -17.94 12.20
C TRP A 212 -19.80 -17.14 12.15
N TRP A 213 -19.17 -16.88 13.31
CA TRP A 213 -17.92 -16.11 13.40
C TRP A 213 -17.04 -16.71 14.52
N PRO A 214 -16.25 -17.74 14.18
CA PRO A 214 -15.51 -18.55 15.13
C PRO A 214 -14.15 -17.94 15.50
N ASN A 215 -13.42 -18.63 16.38
CA ASN A 215 -12.00 -18.33 16.61
C ASN A 215 -11.14 -18.69 15.40
N GLN A 216 -9.89 -18.24 15.42
CA GLN A 216 -8.90 -18.58 14.41
C GLN A 216 -8.39 -20.02 14.56
N ASN A 217 -8.39 -20.78 13.46
CA ASN A 217 -7.65 -22.02 13.30
C ASN A 217 -7.46 -22.31 11.80
N TYR A 218 -6.22 -22.24 11.34
CA TYR A 218 -5.87 -22.44 9.92
C TYR A 218 -6.21 -23.84 9.38
N ASN A 219 -6.19 -24.87 10.22
CA ASN A 219 -6.37 -26.26 9.80
C ASN A 219 -7.81 -26.78 9.92
N ASP A 220 -8.75 -25.94 10.31
CA ASP A 220 -10.14 -26.33 10.55
C ASP A 220 -11.09 -25.51 9.66
N SER A 221 -11.82 -26.20 8.79
CA SER A 221 -12.72 -25.57 7.81
C SER A 221 -13.88 -24.82 8.46
N ASP A 222 -14.23 -25.15 9.71
CA ASP A 222 -15.29 -24.49 10.46
C ASP A 222 -14.80 -23.25 11.21
N MET A 223 -13.50 -22.94 11.12
CA MET A 223 -12.82 -21.87 11.84
C MET A 223 -12.27 -20.83 10.87
N CYS A 224 -11.80 -19.69 11.39
CA CYS A 224 -11.24 -18.64 10.56
C CYS A 224 -9.74 -18.89 10.30
N PRO A 225 -9.25 -18.81 9.05
CA PRO A 225 -7.87 -19.19 8.75
C PRO A 225 -6.83 -18.09 9.05
N HIS A 226 -7.23 -16.82 9.09
CA HIS A 226 -6.30 -15.67 9.16
C HIS A 226 -6.50 -14.72 10.36
N GLY A 227 -7.54 -14.94 11.17
CA GLY A 227 -7.92 -14.03 12.26
C GLY A 227 -9.44 -14.01 12.44
N PRO A 228 -10.01 -13.00 13.13
CA PRO A 228 -11.47 -12.83 13.21
C PRO A 228 -12.11 -12.75 11.81
N CYS A 229 -13.16 -13.53 11.58
CA CYS A 229 -13.86 -13.58 10.31
C CYS A 229 -15.32 -14.02 10.50
N VAL A 230 -16.15 -13.74 9.50
CA VAL A 230 -17.48 -14.32 9.32
C VAL A 230 -17.36 -15.48 8.34
N ARG A 231 -17.97 -16.59 8.72
CA ARG A 231 -18.11 -17.79 7.90
C ARG A 231 -19.54 -17.85 7.37
N VAL A 232 -19.66 -18.12 6.08
CA VAL A 232 -20.94 -18.30 5.40
C VAL A 232 -20.92 -19.62 4.66
N SER A 233 -21.95 -20.44 4.87
CA SER A 233 -22.19 -21.68 4.13
C SER A 233 -23.55 -21.56 3.44
N ILE A 234 -23.57 -21.63 2.11
CA ILE A 234 -24.79 -21.44 1.31
C ILE A 234 -24.85 -22.46 0.18
N ASP A 235 -26.03 -23.05 -0.01
CA ASP A 235 -26.38 -23.87 -1.15
C ASP A 235 -27.23 -23.05 -2.13
N VAL A 236 -26.77 -22.91 -3.36
CA VAL A 236 -27.48 -22.21 -4.44
C VAL A 236 -28.12 -23.25 -5.36
N PRO A 237 -29.46 -23.33 -5.45
CA PRO A 237 -30.15 -24.26 -6.33
C PRO A 237 -29.79 -24.10 -7.81
N SER A 238 -30.00 -25.17 -8.59
CA SER A 238 -29.80 -25.14 -10.04
C SER A 238 -30.71 -24.13 -10.72
N GLY A 239 -30.14 -23.28 -11.57
CA GLY A 239 -30.85 -22.25 -12.33
C GLY A 239 -31.20 -21.01 -11.54
N THR A 240 -30.68 -20.85 -10.31
CA THR A 240 -30.91 -19.66 -9.48
C THR A 240 -29.63 -18.83 -9.31
N HIS A 241 -29.82 -17.66 -8.69
CA HIS A 241 -28.78 -16.72 -8.35
C HIS A 241 -29.03 -16.19 -6.95
N GLU A 242 -27.97 -16.12 -6.15
CA GLU A 242 -28.00 -15.57 -4.79
C GLU A 242 -26.88 -14.56 -4.62
N THR A 243 -27.05 -13.64 -3.67
CA THR A 243 -26.03 -12.65 -3.30
C THR A 243 -25.81 -12.68 -1.80
N VAL A 244 -24.53 -12.61 -1.39
CA VAL A 244 -24.12 -12.40 0.00
C VAL A 244 -23.41 -11.06 0.09
N ASP A 245 -23.99 -10.11 0.81
CA ASP A 245 -23.42 -8.78 1.01
C ASP A 245 -22.94 -8.61 2.44
N PHE A 246 -21.65 -8.29 2.60
CA PHE A 246 -21.09 -7.89 3.88
C PHE A 246 -20.88 -6.37 3.88
N ALA A 247 -21.71 -5.67 4.64
CA ALA A 247 -21.72 -4.22 4.74
C ALA A 247 -21.00 -3.76 6.02
N VAL A 248 -20.05 -2.84 5.85
CA VAL A 248 -19.26 -2.25 6.91
C VAL A 248 -19.46 -0.74 6.87
N THR A 249 -20.05 -0.18 7.92
CA THR A 249 -20.13 1.27 8.09
C THR A 249 -18.97 1.70 8.96
N LEU A 250 -18.20 2.69 8.50
CA LEU A 250 -17.01 3.15 9.20
C LEU A 250 -16.79 4.66 9.06
N HIS A 251 -16.07 5.20 10.03
CA HIS A 251 -15.39 6.48 9.96
C HIS A 251 -13.90 6.23 9.65
N SER A 252 -13.30 7.00 8.76
CA SER A 252 -11.85 6.96 8.52
C SER A 252 -11.27 8.35 8.35
N ALA A 253 -10.08 8.56 8.92
CA ALA A 253 -9.36 9.83 8.92
C ALA A 253 -7.98 9.70 8.27
N THR A 254 -7.53 10.74 7.58
CA THR A 254 -6.16 10.84 7.07
C THR A 254 -5.21 11.01 8.24
N HIS A 255 -4.13 10.23 8.25
CA HIS A 255 -3.05 10.36 9.21
C HIS A 255 -1.71 10.21 8.51
N THR A 256 -0.70 10.97 8.94
CA THR A 256 0.65 10.88 8.39
C THR A 256 1.66 10.57 9.48
N TRP A 257 2.60 9.67 9.19
CA TRP A 257 3.77 9.42 10.02
C TRP A 257 5.00 10.14 9.47
N TRP A 258 4.82 11.06 8.53
CA TRP A 258 5.88 11.80 7.87
C TRP A 258 5.94 13.24 8.36
N HIS A 259 7.05 13.58 9.03
CA HIS A 259 7.35 14.94 9.39
C HIS A 259 7.94 15.70 8.18
N SER A 260 7.06 16.31 7.37
CA SER A 260 7.50 17.02 6.17
C SER A 260 6.64 18.24 5.85
N THR A 261 7.28 19.27 5.30
CA THR A 261 6.60 20.45 4.75
C THR A 261 5.68 20.11 3.58
N ARG A 262 5.88 18.95 2.93
CA ARG A 262 5.04 18.44 1.84
C ARG A 262 3.69 17.92 2.31
N MET A 263 3.55 17.62 3.60
CA MET A 263 2.27 17.21 4.20
C MET A 263 1.45 18.43 4.59
N ASP A 264 0.17 18.44 4.20
CA ASP A 264 -0.79 19.49 4.57
C ASP A 264 -0.87 19.62 6.10
N SER A 265 -0.85 20.86 6.60
CA SER A 265 -0.85 21.14 8.03
C SER A 265 -2.12 20.70 8.76
N LYS A 266 -3.20 20.39 8.02
CA LYS A 266 -4.45 19.88 8.59
C LYS A 266 -4.40 18.39 8.93
N ILE A 267 -3.40 17.66 8.44
CA ILE A 267 -3.28 16.22 8.65
C ILE A 267 -2.60 15.96 10.01
N GLU A 268 -3.24 15.11 10.82
CA GLU A 268 -2.69 14.68 12.11
C GLU A 268 -1.48 13.74 11.97
N GLY A 269 -0.66 13.64 13.02
CA GLY A 269 0.52 12.75 13.10
C GLY A 269 1.82 13.38 12.59
N LYS A 270 1.75 14.53 11.91
CA LYS A 270 2.94 15.22 11.38
C LYS A 270 3.94 15.64 12.46
N SER A 271 3.48 15.99 13.66
CA SER A 271 4.36 16.40 14.78
C SER A 271 5.17 15.22 15.32
N GLU A 272 4.58 14.04 15.36
CA GLU A 272 5.16 12.77 15.82
C GLU A 272 5.85 12.01 14.69
N GLY A 273 5.75 12.49 13.45
CA GLY A 273 6.30 11.81 12.28
C GLY A 273 7.82 11.74 12.26
N VAL A 274 8.32 10.75 11.51
CA VAL A 274 9.74 10.58 11.19
C VAL A 274 10.12 11.43 9.97
N SER A 275 11.41 11.75 9.85
CA SER A 275 12.01 12.39 8.68
C SER A 275 13.50 12.04 8.63
N VAL A 276 14.21 12.41 7.57
CA VAL A 276 15.67 12.23 7.47
C VAL A 276 16.38 12.76 8.71
N ALA A 277 16.00 13.95 9.19
CA ALA A 277 16.63 14.63 10.32
C ALA A 277 16.28 14.05 11.70
N ARG A 278 15.22 13.23 11.79
CA ARG A 278 14.75 12.62 13.05
C ARG A 278 15.06 11.13 13.14
N SER A 279 15.35 10.50 12.00
CA SER A 279 15.51 9.05 11.91
C SER A 279 16.74 8.57 12.64
N GLY A 280 16.60 7.42 13.28
CA GLY A 280 17.71 6.63 13.77
C GLY A 280 18.35 5.81 12.66
N THR A 281 19.26 4.94 13.10
CA THR A 281 19.97 3.99 12.26
C THR A 281 19.30 2.61 12.26
N PHE A 282 19.87 1.66 11.52
CA PHE A 282 19.41 0.26 11.57
C PHE A 282 19.61 -0.39 12.95
N ASP A 283 20.59 0.05 13.75
CA ASP A 283 20.89 -0.52 15.07
C ASP A 283 19.87 -0.12 16.14
N ASP A 284 19.13 0.96 15.90
CA ASP A 284 18.10 1.47 16.81
C ASP A 284 16.82 0.62 16.76
N ILE A 285 16.57 -0.05 15.63
CA ILE A 285 15.32 -0.78 15.34
C ILE A 285 14.98 -1.80 16.44
N ALA A 286 15.96 -2.60 16.87
CA ALA A 286 15.74 -3.63 17.89
C ALA A 286 15.49 -3.07 19.30
N GLN A 287 15.74 -1.77 19.50
CA GLN A 287 15.59 -1.08 20.79
C GLN A 287 14.22 -0.38 20.91
N ARG A 288 13.46 -0.31 19.81
CA ARG A 288 12.12 0.29 19.76
C ARG A 288 11.04 -0.79 19.91
N GLY A 289 9.88 -0.42 20.47
CA GLY A 289 8.74 -1.34 20.64
C GLY A 289 9.09 -2.62 21.42
N GLU A 290 10.03 -2.53 22.36
CA GLU A 290 10.60 -3.67 23.10
C GLU A 290 11.21 -4.76 22.20
N GLY A 291 11.55 -4.42 20.95
CA GLY A 291 12.07 -5.35 19.94
C GLY A 291 11.02 -6.32 19.38
N ILE A 292 9.74 -6.14 19.69
CA ILE A 292 8.65 -7.06 19.29
C ILE A 292 8.51 -7.10 17.76
N GLN A 293 8.43 -5.94 17.12
CA GLN A 293 8.26 -5.84 15.66
C GLN A 293 9.51 -6.34 14.95
N SER A 294 10.70 -6.01 15.45
CA SER A 294 11.97 -6.51 14.91
C SER A 294 12.05 -8.02 14.94
N SER A 295 11.82 -8.63 16.10
CA SER A 295 11.85 -10.09 16.25
C SER A 295 10.76 -10.81 15.46
N THR A 296 9.63 -10.16 15.18
CA THR A 296 8.49 -10.77 14.49
C THR A 296 8.56 -10.58 12.97
N PHE A 297 8.81 -9.36 12.50
CA PHE A 297 8.58 -8.92 11.13
C PHE A 297 9.83 -8.46 10.38
N ALA A 298 11.03 -8.53 10.97
CA ALA A 298 12.28 -8.29 10.23
C ALA A 298 12.86 -9.56 9.60
N SER A 299 12.36 -10.74 9.98
CA SER A 299 12.94 -12.01 9.55
C SER A 299 12.75 -12.30 8.05
N MET A 300 13.72 -13.00 7.46
CA MET A 300 13.68 -13.48 6.08
C MET A 300 14.15 -14.94 6.03
N PRO A 301 13.54 -15.80 5.22
CA PRO A 301 12.44 -15.50 4.31
C PRO A 301 11.08 -15.45 5.04
N TRP A 302 10.04 -15.00 4.34
CA TRP A 302 8.69 -14.91 4.91
C TRP A 302 7.60 -15.20 3.87
N TYR A 303 6.53 -15.86 4.33
CA TYR A 303 5.39 -16.32 3.55
C TYR A 303 5.78 -17.25 2.38
N ASP A 304 5.83 -18.57 2.64
CA ASP A 304 6.05 -19.58 1.59
C ASP A 304 4.73 -19.86 0.87
N ARG A 305 4.60 -19.38 -0.38
CA ARG A 305 3.42 -19.62 -1.22
C ARG A 305 3.35 -21.07 -1.75
N ASN A 306 4.34 -21.89 -1.42
CA ASN A 306 4.42 -23.30 -1.79
C ASN A 306 4.83 -24.15 -0.58
N ASP A 307 4.34 -23.81 0.62
CA ASP A 307 4.68 -24.52 1.84
C ASP A 307 4.41 -26.03 1.74
N GLY A 308 5.31 -26.82 2.32
CA GLY A 308 5.31 -28.28 2.21
C GLY A 308 5.79 -28.84 0.86
N ASN A 309 6.09 -28.01 -0.13
CA ASN A 309 6.58 -28.44 -1.45
C ASN A 309 7.98 -27.88 -1.78
N ASN A 310 8.72 -28.58 -2.65
CA ASN A 310 10.06 -28.18 -3.09
C ASN A 310 10.05 -27.84 -4.59
N PRO A 311 10.58 -26.67 -5.03
CA PRO A 311 11.19 -25.62 -4.22
C PRO A 311 10.17 -24.75 -3.47
N SER A 312 10.61 -24.24 -2.31
CA SER A 312 9.93 -23.14 -1.62
C SER A 312 9.76 -21.93 -2.54
N ASN A 313 8.70 -21.16 -2.31
CA ASN A 313 8.30 -20.01 -3.13
C ASN A 313 7.98 -18.80 -2.24
N TRP A 314 8.98 -18.35 -1.49
CA TRP A 314 8.89 -17.21 -0.57
C TRP A 314 8.45 -15.93 -1.27
N ALA A 315 7.42 -15.27 -0.74
CA ALA A 315 6.97 -13.97 -1.25
C ALA A 315 7.98 -12.86 -0.91
N ILE A 316 8.51 -12.90 0.32
CA ILE A 316 9.48 -11.94 0.85
C ILE A 316 10.80 -12.67 1.15
N ASP A 317 11.86 -12.32 0.44
CA ASP A 317 13.21 -12.85 0.65
C ASP A 317 14.26 -11.86 0.12
N GLY A 318 15.32 -11.65 0.90
CA GLY A 318 16.45 -10.79 0.52
C GLY A 318 17.80 -11.51 0.56
N ARG A 319 17.81 -12.83 0.77
CA ARG A 319 19.05 -13.62 0.82
C ARG A 319 19.61 -13.76 -0.59
N GLN A 320 20.88 -13.38 -0.79
CA GLN A 320 21.55 -13.37 -2.10
C GLN A 320 21.45 -14.71 -2.87
N SER A 321 21.38 -15.85 -2.19
CA SER A 321 21.26 -17.17 -2.84
C SER A 321 19.90 -17.40 -3.51
N ASN A 322 18.84 -16.75 -3.01
CA ASN A 322 17.46 -17.01 -3.41
C ASN A 322 16.81 -15.80 -4.11
N ALA A 323 17.23 -14.58 -3.73
CA ALA A 323 16.73 -13.32 -4.26
C ALA A 323 17.91 -12.38 -4.63
N PRO A 324 18.76 -12.76 -5.61
CA PRO A 324 19.92 -11.95 -6.02
C PRO A 324 19.55 -10.58 -6.58
N THR A 325 18.42 -10.41 -7.29
CA THR A 325 17.99 -9.12 -7.84
C THR A 325 17.55 -8.17 -6.73
N ILE A 326 16.82 -8.67 -5.72
CA ILE A 326 16.51 -7.90 -4.51
C ILE A 326 17.79 -7.48 -3.79
N PHE A 327 18.72 -8.40 -3.57
CA PHE A 327 19.98 -8.12 -2.88
C PHE A 327 20.82 -7.06 -3.61
N GLN A 328 20.91 -7.14 -4.94
CA GLN A 328 21.65 -6.17 -5.75
C GLN A 328 20.96 -4.80 -5.78
N THR A 329 19.64 -4.78 -5.87
CA THR A 329 18.84 -3.54 -5.83
C THR A 329 19.02 -2.82 -4.50
N ALA A 330 18.93 -3.55 -3.38
CA ALA A 330 19.20 -3.04 -2.04
C ALA A 330 20.59 -2.40 -1.93
N ALA A 331 21.63 -3.08 -2.42
CA ALA A 331 23.00 -2.56 -2.42
C ALA A 331 23.15 -1.32 -3.32
N SER A 332 22.45 -1.26 -4.45
CA SER A 332 22.44 -0.08 -5.33
C SER A 332 21.78 1.12 -4.67
N ILE A 333 20.65 0.90 -3.98
CA ILE A 333 19.94 1.97 -3.25
C ILE A 333 20.84 2.52 -2.14
N GLU A 334 21.42 1.66 -1.32
CA GLU A 334 22.39 2.07 -0.28
C GLU A 334 23.61 2.81 -0.86
N ALA A 335 24.11 2.38 -2.02
CA ALA A 335 25.22 3.05 -2.68
C ALA A 335 24.86 4.44 -3.24
N SER A 336 23.57 4.68 -3.51
CA SER A 336 23.08 5.97 -4.01
C SER A 336 22.95 7.04 -2.92
N LEU A 337 22.86 6.64 -1.65
CA LEU A 337 22.77 7.56 -0.51
C LEU A 337 24.10 8.27 -0.22
N PRO A 338 24.06 9.54 0.24
CA PRO A 338 25.25 10.21 0.77
C PRO A 338 25.89 9.45 1.91
N GLY A 339 27.20 9.68 2.09
CA GLY A 339 27.99 8.96 3.09
C GLY A 339 27.45 9.05 4.52
N ASN A 340 26.84 10.19 4.89
CA ASN A 340 26.26 10.45 6.21
C ASN A 340 24.81 9.94 6.37
N LEU A 341 24.21 9.34 5.34
CA LEU A 341 22.86 8.79 5.37
C LEU A 341 22.82 7.29 5.10
N LYS A 342 23.98 6.62 4.98
CA LYS A 342 24.07 5.20 4.62
C LYS A 342 23.45 4.25 5.64
N ASP A 343 23.49 4.64 6.90
CA ASP A 343 22.92 3.91 8.04
C ASP A 343 21.56 4.46 8.48
N ASN A 344 21.11 5.60 7.93
CA ASN A 344 19.84 6.23 8.26
C ASN A 344 18.67 5.40 7.74
N ALA A 345 17.86 4.86 8.65
CA ALA A 345 16.79 3.92 8.33
C ALA A 345 15.71 4.56 7.45
N TYR A 346 15.30 5.80 7.75
CA TYR A 346 14.35 6.56 6.94
C TYR A 346 14.89 6.82 5.54
N ALA A 347 16.14 7.29 5.40
CA ALA A 347 16.70 7.63 4.10
C ALA A 347 16.76 6.40 3.18
N TYR A 348 17.16 5.25 3.71
CA TYR A 348 17.15 3.98 2.98
C TYR A 348 15.74 3.55 2.57
N ALA A 349 14.76 3.63 3.49
CA ALA A 349 13.38 3.27 3.21
C ALA A 349 12.74 4.21 2.17
N ARG A 350 12.99 5.51 2.30
CA ARG A 350 12.50 6.54 1.38
C ARG A 350 13.10 6.38 -0.02
N ALA A 351 14.42 6.20 -0.12
CA ALA A 351 15.09 5.96 -1.40
C ALA A 351 14.58 4.68 -2.07
N THR A 352 14.26 3.64 -1.29
CA THR A 352 13.65 2.42 -1.83
C THR A 352 12.25 2.67 -2.37
N PHE A 353 11.40 3.38 -1.62
CA PHE A 353 10.06 3.75 -2.06
C PHE A 353 10.10 4.56 -3.37
N ASP A 354 10.94 5.58 -3.44
CA ASP A 354 11.11 6.41 -4.64
C ASP A 354 11.66 5.58 -5.82
N TRP A 355 12.66 4.72 -5.58
CA TRP A 355 13.21 3.85 -6.61
C TRP A 355 12.15 2.90 -7.19
N LEU A 356 11.30 2.28 -6.35
CA LEU A 356 10.24 1.41 -6.85
C LEU A 356 9.21 2.16 -7.69
N ASN A 357 8.79 3.36 -7.25
CA ASN A 357 7.88 4.21 -8.03
C ASN A 357 8.44 4.55 -9.42
N ASP A 358 9.75 4.83 -9.49
CA ASP A 358 10.41 5.21 -10.74
C ASP A 358 10.70 4.02 -11.66
N ASN A 359 10.89 2.81 -11.12
CA ASN A 359 11.43 1.68 -11.87
C ASN A 359 10.47 0.50 -12.04
N VAL A 360 9.39 0.42 -11.26
CA VAL A 360 8.47 -0.74 -11.26
C VAL A 360 7.04 -0.29 -11.62
N PRO A 361 6.71 -0.22 -12.91
CA PRO A 361 5.34 0.07 -13.34
C PRO A 361 4.35 -1.01 -12.89
N TYR A 362 3.08 -0.61 -12.78
CA TYR A 362 2.00 -1.51 -12.38
C TYR A 362 1.69 -2.58 -13.43
N ASP A 363 1.56 -3.83 -13.00
CA ASP A 363 1.18 -4.96 -13.87
C ASP A 363 -0.32 -5.22 -13.86
N THR A 364 -0.96 -4.90 -14.98
CA THR A 364 -2.41 -5.05 -15.15
C THR A 364 -2.85 -6.49 -15.46
N ASN A 365 -1.88 -7.34 -15.83
CA ASN A 365 -2.06 -8.76 -16.13
C ASN A 365 -1.30 -9.62 -15.13
N ALA A 366 -1.09 -9.11 -13.92
CA ALA A 366 -0.44 -9.85 -12.86
C ALA A 366 -1.11 -11.22 -12.66
N PRO A 367 -0.31 -12.27 -12.40
CA PRO A 367 -0.83 -13.62 -12.22
C PRO A 367 -1.75 -13.72 -11.01
N ASN A 368 -2.66 -14.70 -10.98
CA ASN A 368 -3.56 -14.91 -9.84
C ASN A 368 -2.80 -15.17 -8.53
N VAL A 369 -1.69 -15.91 -8.58
CA VAL A 369 -0.78 -16.04 -7.43
C VAL A 369 0.28 -14.95 -7.54
N ALA A 370 0.25 -13.98 -6.63
CA ALA A 370 1.17 -12.85 -6.59
C ALA A 370 2.62 -13.31 -6.64
N ARG A 371 3.46 -12.73 -7.50
CA ARG A 371 4.91 -12.96 -7.55
C ARG A 371 5.61 -12.56 -6.25
N SER A 372 6.79 -13.15 -6.01
CA SER A 372 7.70 -12.68 -4.97
C SER A 372 8.30 -11.32 -5.31
N GLY A 373 8.93 -10.68 -4.32
CA GLY A 373 9.73 -9.47 -4.56
C GLY A 373 10.79 -9.69 -5.65
N GLU A 374 11.50 -10.81 -5.62
CA GLU A 374 12.48 -11.17 -6.66
C GLU A 374 11.84 -11.26 -8.06
N GLN A 375 10.73 -11.99 -8.17
CA GLN A 375 10.02 -12.18 -9.43
C GLN A 375 9.41 -10.87 -9.96
N CYS A 376 9.00 -9.96 -9.07
CA CYS A 376 8.52 -8.62 -9.39
C CYS A 376 9.65 -7.78 -10.03
N LEU A 377 10.82 -7.73 -9.37
CA LEU A 377 11.97 -6.97 -9.89
C LEU A 377 12.55 -7.58 -11.17
N ASP A 378 12.64 -8.91 -11.28
CA ASP A 378 13.08 -9.60 -12.49
C ASP A 378 12.17 -9.34 -13.69
N ALA A 379 10.86 -9.23 -13.45
CA ALA A 379 9.90 -8.88 -14.48
C ALA A 379 9.93 -7.38 -14.83
N GLY A 380 10.47 -6.54 -13.95
CA GLY A 380 10.46 -5.08 -14.07
C GLY A 380 9.06 -4.48 -13.98
N MET A 381 8.11 -5.19 -13.36
CA MET A 381 6.73 -4.76 -13.17
C MET A 381 6.04 -5.65 -12.13
N GLY A 382 5.06 -5.10 -11.42
CA GLY A 382 4.22 -5.86 -10.50
C GLY A 382 2.96 -5.11 -10.09
N ASP A 383 1.95 -5.81 -9.58
CA ASP A 383 0.80 -5.17 -8.93
C ASP A 383 1.05 -4.89 -7.44
N CYS A 384 0.03 -4.53 -6.68
CA CYS A 384 0.20 -3.90 -5.37
C CYS A 384 0.81 -4.79 -4.29
N ASP A 385 0.48 -6.08 -4.23
CA ASP A 385 1.16 -7.01 -3.32
C ASP A 385 2.55 -7.36 -3.84
N GLU A 386 2.77 -7.51 -5.14
CA GLU A 386 4.09 -7.81 -5.70
C GLU A 386 5.10 -6.68 -5.48
N GLN A 387 4.68 -5.42 -5.63
CA GLN A 387 5.51 -4.26 -5.30
C GLN A 387 5.71 -4.13 -3.78
N SER A 388 4.70 -4.45 -2.98
CA SER A 388 4.85 -4.53 -1.52
C SER A 388 5.83 -5.64 -1.12
N ASN A 389 5.82 -6.79 -1.80
CA ASN A 389 6.76 -7.89 -1.60
C ASN A 389 8.19 -7.44 -1.89
N ALA A 390 8.40 -6.71 -2.99
CA ALA A 390 9.70 -6.14 -3.34
C ALA A 390 10.18 -5.13 -2.28
N PHE A 391 9.32 -4.18 -1.90
CA PHE A 391 9.63 -3.18 -0.86
C PHE A 391 10.02 -3.86 0.46
N MET A 392 9.18 -4.76 0.97
CA MET A 392 9.40 -5.48 2.21
C MET A 392 10.67 -6.33 2.18
N SER A 393 10.97 -6.97 1.05
CA SER A 393 12.20 -7.77 0.90
C SER A 393 13.46 -6.90 0.98
N ILE A 394 13.46 -5.71 0.37
CA ILE A 394 14.58 -4.76 0.43
C ILE A 394 14.74 -4.18 1.85
N MET A 395 13.63 -3.88 2.53
CA MET A 395 13.63 -3.38 3.91
C MET A 395 14.25 -4.39 4.88
N ARG A 396 13.82 -5.65 4.79
CA ARG A 396 14.26 -6.70 5.72
C ARG A 396 15.73 -7.12 5.54
N ILE A 397 16.38 -6.79 4.42
CA ILE A 397 17.86 -6.91 4.29
C ILE A 397 18.59 -6.10 5.36
N LYS A 398 18.04 -4.94 5.73
CA LYS A 398 18.58 -4.05 6.77
C LYS A 398 17.94 -4.27 8.14
N GLY A 399 17.14 -5.32 8.30
CA GLY A 399 16.42 -5.59 9.54
C GLY A 399 15.24 -4.65 9.79
N ILE A 400 14.82 -3.85 8.81
CA ILE A 400 13.66 -2.98 8.96
C ILE A 400 12.38 -3.84 8.96
N PRO A 401 11.57 -3.80 10.03
CA PRO A 401 10.38 -4.63 10.14
C PRO A 401 9.28 -4.10 9.23
N THR A 402 8.66 -5.02 8.49
CA THR A 402 7.52 -4.69 7.62
C THR A 402 6.49 -5.81 7.65
N TRP A 403 5.21 -5.51 7.47
CA TRP A 403 4.15 -6.51 7.42
C TRP A 403 3.03 -6.11 6.47
N TYR A 404 2.26 -7.09 6.00
CA TYR A 404 1.15 -6.85 5.09
C TYR A 404 0.00 -6.12 5.78
N VAL A 405 -0.65 -5.29 4.97
CA VAL A 405 -2.01 -4.83 5.22
C VAL A 405 -2.83 -5.11 3.96
N PHE A 406 -4.03 -5.65 4.16
CA PHE A 406 -4.97 -5.96 3.09
C PHE A 406 -6.29 -5.24 3.29
N GLY A 407 -6.93 -4.96 2.17
CA GLY A 407 -8.30 -4.46 2.14
C GLY A 407 -8.69 -4.02 0.75
N ALA A 408 -9.33 -2.86 0.66
CA ALA A 408 -9.76 -2.31 -0.62
C ALA A 408 -9.42 -0.83 -0.71
N LEU A 409 -9.07 -0.38 -1.92
CA LEU A 409 -8.91 1.04 -2.22
C LEU A 409 -10.07 1.54 -3.06
N ALA A 410 -10.69 2.60 -2.56
CA ALA A 410 -11.68 3.39 -3.28
C ALA A 410 -10.99 4.41 -4.19
N ASP A 411 -11.70 4.91 -5.19
CA ASP A 411 -11.38 6.21 -5.78
C ASP A 411 -11.64 7.39 -4.85
N SER A 412 -11.20 8.59 -5.25
CA SER A 412 -11.38 9.80 -4.43
C SER A 412 -12.86 10.18 -4.21
N GLN A 413 -13.78 9.57 -4.98
CA GLN A 413 -15.22 9.79 -4.91
C GLN A 413 -15.97 8.54 -4.44
N PHE A 414 -15.26 7.50 -3.99
CA PHE A 414 -15.83 6.22 -3.58
C PHE A 414 -16.73 5.54 -4.64
N GLU A 415 -16.53 5.85 -5.93
CA GLU A 415 -17.34 5.30 -7.03
C GLU A 415 -16.87 3.91 -7.49
N SER A 416 -15.56 3.65 -7.35
CA SER A 416 -14.95 2.39 -7.75
C SER A 416 -14.00 1.88 -6.67
N TRP A 417 -13.98 0.56 -6.49
CA TRP A 417 -13.17 -0.13 -5.51
C TRP A 417 -12.39 -1.27 -6.13
N GLN A 418 -11.21 -1.52 -5.60
CA GLN A 418 -10.35 -2.64 -5.99
C GLN A 418 -9.73 -3.25 -4.75
N GLY A 419 -9.66 -4.58 -4.71
CA GLY A 419 -8.87 -5.28 -3.70
C GLY A 419 -7.42 -4.81 -3.75
N HIS A 420 -6.83 -4.54 -2.59
CA HIS A 420 -5.52 -3.90 -2.50
C HIS A 420 -4.67 -4.44 -1.36
N ALA A 421 -3.35 -4.34 -1.55
CA ALA A 421 -2.35 -4.70 -0.57
C ALA A 421 -1.32 -3.58 -0.45
N TRP A 422 -0.83 -3.35 0.76
CA TRP A 422 0.29 -2.45 1.01
C TRP A 422 1.10 -2.94 2.21
N ALA A 423 2.18 -2.23 2.53
CA ALA A 423 3.04 -2.55 3.65
C ALA A 423 2.85 -1.55 4.78
N TYR A 424 2.92 -2.01 6.02
CA TYR A 424 3.32 -1.17 7.14
C TYR A 424 4.81 -1.36 7.41
N ILE A 425 5.45 -0.33 7.95
CA ILE A 425 6.89 -0.27 8.24
C ILE A 425 7.11 0.33 9.63
N LEU A 426 8.06 -0.22 10.38
CA LEU A 426 8.59 0.44 11.58
C LEU A 426 9.84 1.25 11.23
N LEU A 427 9.87 2.54 11.59
CA LEU A 427 11.05 3.39 11.45
C LEU A 427 11.45 3.98 12.81
N PRO A 428 12.70 3.77 13.28
CA PRO A 428 13.17 4.33 14.53
C PRO A 428 13.47 5.82 14.37
N MET A 429 13.26 6.59 15.42
CA MET A 429 13.89 7.90 15.58
C MET A 429 15.26 7.74 16.25
N SER A 430 16.18 8.69 16.05
CA SER A 430 17.54 8.63 16.61
C SER A 430 17.54 8.83 18.12
N ASP A 431 18.42 8.15 18.86
CA ASP A 431 18.59 8.35 20.30
C ASP A 431 18.79 9.83 20.64
N GLU A 432 19.59 10.57 19.87
CA GLU A 432 19.84 12.00 20.09
C GLU A 432 18.55 12.82 20.06
N TRP A 433 17.74 12.66 19.00
CA TRP A 433 16.46 13.35 18.89
C TRP A 433 15.51 12.97 20.02
N CYS A 434 15.44 11.68 20.38
CA CYS A 434 14.56 11.21 21.44
C CYS A 434 14.96 11.83 22.79
N GLU A 435 16.24 11.80 23.14
CA GLU A 435 16.76 12.36 24.38
C GLU A 435 16.59 13.88 24.45
N GLU A 436 16.89 14.60 23.36
CA GLU A 436 16.72 16.06 23.28
C GLU A 436 15.26 16.50 23.45
N ASN A 437 14.31 15.66 23.02
CA ASN A 437 12.88 15.91 23.14
C ASN A 437 12.25 15.22 24.37
N GLY A 438 13.07 14.59 25.22
CA GLY A 438 12.61 13.89 26.42
C GLY A 438 11.69 12.70 26.15
N VAL A 439 11.74 12.11 24.95
CA VAL A 439 10.96 10.95 24.54
C VAL A 439 11.58 9.67 25.08
N VAL A 440 10.76 8.75 25.59
CA VAL A 440 11.21 7.44 26.05
C VAL A 440 11.63 6.61 24.84
N LEU A 441 12.89 6.17 24.81
CA LEU A 441 13.48 5.45 23.67
C LEU A 441 12.61 4.30 23.15
N LYS A 442 11.99 3.52 24.04
CA LYS A 442 11.17 2.37 23.62
C LYS A 442 9.95 2.75 22.79
N THR A 443 9.39 3.96 22.95
CA THR A 443 8.25 4.47 22.17
C THR A 443 8.68 5.42 21.05
N CYS A 444 9.99 5.66 20.90
CA CYS A 444 10.53 6.64 19.96
C CYS A 444 10.69 6.07 18.53
N PHE A 445 9.56 5.76 17.90
CA PHE A 445 9.46 5.21 16.55
C PHE A 445 8.09 5.50 15.94
N VAL A 446 7.93 5.20 14.65
CA VAL A 446 6.61 5.19 13.98
C VAL A 446 6.32 3.83 13.35
N GLU A 447 5.04 3.43 13.32
CA GLU A 447 4.53 2.32 12.50
C GLU A 447 3.64 2.88 11.38
N GLY A 448 4.24 3.14 10.23
CA GLY A 448 3.57 3.90 9.16
C GLY A 448 3.13 3.07 7.96
N SER A 449 2.12 3.57 7.25
CA SER A 449 1.62 2.98 6.00
C SER A 449 2.49 3.35 4.79
N VAL A 450 2.86 2.37 3.98
CA VAL A 450 3.58 2.53 2.71
C VAL A 450 2.86 1.79 1.60
N ASP A 451 2.30 2.55 0.66
CA ASP A 451 1.68 2.03 -0.56
C ASP A 451 2.41 2.59 -1.77
N VAL A 452 3.34 1.78 -2.28
CA VAL A 452 4.21 2.09 -3.42
C VAL A 452 3.36 2.42 -4.64
N VAL A 453 2.46 1.52 -5.05
CA VAL A 453 1.67 1.67 -6.28
C VAL A 453 0.90 3.00 -6.31
N ASN A 454 0.35 3.45 -5.19
CA ASN A 454 -0.43 4.69 -5.13
C ASN A 454 0.39 5.91 -4.65
N HIS A 455 1.71 5.81 -4.61
CA HIS A 455 2.61 6.90 -4.24
C HIS A 455 2.26 7.49 -2.86
N LYS A 456 1.89 6.63 -1.90
CA LYS A 456 1.59 7.02 -0.52
C LYS A 456 2.75 6.62 0.39
N TRP A 457 3.56 7.61 0.73
CA TRP A 457 4.66 7.47 1.67
C TRP A 457 4.21 7.88 3.07
N LEU A 458 4.24 6.93 4.02
CA LEU A 458 3.94 7.16 5.43
C LEU A 458 2.62 7.92 5.65
N VAL A 459 1.57 7.51 4.92
CA VAL A 459 0.26 8.17 4.98
C VAL A 459 -0.88 7.19 4.79
N HIS A 460 -1.89 7.30 5.64
CA HIS A 460 -3.20 6.64 5.51
C HIS A 460 -4.23 7.65 4.99
N THR A 461 -5.23 7.16 4.26
CA THR A 461 -6.28 8.02 3.66
C THR A 461 -7.64 7.34 3.79
N PRO A 462 -8.76 8.07 3.92
CA PRO A 462 -10.09 7.48 4.04
C PRO A 462 -10.52 6.59 2.87
N THR A 463 -9.91 6.76 1.69
CA THR A 463 -10.10 5.87 0.53
C THR A 463 -9.46 4.50 0.68
N ALA A 464 -8.74 4.24 1.76
CA ALA A 464 -8.17 2.93 2.06
C ALA A 464 -8.98 2.28 3.18
N TYR A 465 -9.81 1.31 2.80
CA TYR A 465 -10.51 0.46 3.75
C TYR A 465 -9.56 -0.64 4.21
N ILE A 466 -9.30 -0.70 5.51
CA ILE A 466 -8.44 -1.71 6.14
C ILE A 466 -9.32 -2.88 6.55
N ASP A 467 -9.18 -3.98 5.83
CA ASP A 467 -9.91 -5.22 6.09
C ASP A 467 -9.14 -6.09 7.11
N TRP A 468 -7.81 -6.15 6.96
CA TRP A 468 -6.95 -6.97 7.81
C TRP A 468 -5.51 -6.45 7.86
N ILE A 469 -4.93 -6.44 9.05
CA ILE A 469 -3.50 -6.16 9.29
C ILE A 469 -2.83 -7.46 9.71
N GLU A 470 -1.66 -7.75 9.13
CA GLU A 470 -0.96 -9.00 9.38
C GLU A 470 -0.64 -9.23 10.86
N LYS A 471 -0.96 -10.44 11.30
CA LYS A 471 -0.51 -11.02 12.57
C LYS A 471 0.32 -12.26 12.27
N SER A 472 1.49 -12.37 12.90
CA SER A 472 2.32 -13.58 12.86
C SER A 472 1.55 -14.80 13.38
N PRO A 473 1.80 -16.02 12.87
CA PRO A 473 2.79 -16.37 11.84
C PRO A 473 2.32 -16.09 10.40
N TRP A 474 3.25 -16.18 9.45
CA TRP A 474 3.01 -15.93 8.03
C TRP A 474 1.89 -16.80 7.41
N THR A 475 1.54 -17.94 7.99
CA THR A 475 0.42 -18.79 7.52
C THR A 475 -0.92 -18.05 7.56
N ASN A 476 -1.03 -16.99 8.37
CA ASN A 476 -2.22 -16.15 8.39
C ASN A 476 -2.36 -15.32 7.09
N VAL A 477 -1.25 -14.98 6.43
CA VAL A 477 -1.25 -14.34 5.11
C VAL A 477 -1.86 -15.27 4.07
N ASP A 478 -1.42 -16.54 4.06
CA ASP A 478 -2.01 -17.58 3.20
C ASP A 478 -3.50 -17.79 3.51
N GLY A 479 -3.85 -17.82 4.79
CA GLY A 479 -5.24 -17.89 5.24
C GLY A 479 -6.10 -16.73 4.74
N TYR A 480 -5.55 -15.51 4.62
CA TYR A 480 -6.28 -14.36 4.09
C TYR A 480 -6.56 -14.56 2.60
N TYR A 481 -5.55 -14.98 1.84
CA TYR A 481 -5.71 -15.30 0.43
C TYR A 481 -6.67 -16.46 0.21
N SER A 482 -6.75 -17.46 1.09
CA SER A 482 -7.52 -18.69 0.82
C SER A 482 -9.04 -18.49 0.60
N GLY A 483 -9.64 -17.39 1.08
CA GLY A 483 -10.97 -16.86 0.71
C GLY A 483 -12.22 -17.76 0.85
N GLY A 484 -12.09 -19.07 1.06
CA GLY A 484 -13.19 -20.04 1.04
C GLY A 484 -13.23 -20.93 -0.20
N THR A 485 -14.06 -21.97 -0.16
CA THR A 485 -14.14 -23.04 -1.16
C THR A 485 -15.49 -23.08 -1.85
N MET A 486 -15.53 -23.56 -3.10
CA MET A 486 -16.77 -23.75 -3.85
C MET A 486 -16.82 -25.15 -4.48
N SER A 487 -18.01 -25.69 -4.61
CA SER A 487 -18.27 -26.92 -5.37
C SER A 487 -19.60 -26.85 -6.11
N GLY A 488 -19.77 -27.69 -7.14
CA GLY A 488 -20.96 -27.65 -8.00
C GLY A 488 -20.59 -27.62 -9.48
N ASN A 489 -21.52 -28.09 -10.31
CA ASN A 489 -21.36 -28.03 -11.77
C ASN A 489 -21.77 -26.64 -12.25
N ASP A 490 -20.94 -25.98 -13.08
CA ASP A 490 -21.19 -24.63 -13.60
C ASP A 490 -21.72 -23.63 -12.55
N PHE A 491 -21.11 -23.69 -11.36
CA PHE A 491 -21.34 -22.77 -10.26
C PHE A 491 -20.23 -21.72 -10.21
N ASN A 492 -20.61 -20.46 -10.33
CA ASN A 492 -19.68 -19.34 -10.48
C ASN A 492 -19.91 -18.32 -9.36
N ARG A 493 -18.83 -17.67 -8.94
CA ARG A 493 -18.81 -16.60 -7.93
C ARG A 493 -18.02 -15.44 -8.49
N VAL A 494 -18.51 -14.23 -8.26
CA VAL A 494 -17.75 -12.99 -8.43
C VAL A 494 -17.83 -12.23 -7.12
N ARG A 495 -16.71 -11.69 -6.67
CA ARG A 495 -16.74 -10.75 -5.54
C ARG A 495 -16.56 -9.32 -6.03
N SER A 496 -17.22 -8.38 -5.40
CA SER A 496 -17.11 -6.96 -5.75
C SER A 496 -17.14 -6.09 -4.50
N PHE A 497 -16.71 -4.85 -4.65
CA PHE A 497 -16.80 -3.83 -3.60
C PHE A 497 -17.52 -2.62 -4.17
N TYR A 498 -18.43 -2.05 -3.39
CA TYR A 498 -19.10 -0.80 -3.75
C TYR A 498 -19.47 0.00 -2.50
N THR A 499 -19.82 1.27 -2.68
CA THR A 499 -20.25 2.16 -1.60
C THR A 499 -21.75 2.44 -1.72
N GLU A 500 -22.47 2.34 -0.60
CA GLU A 500 -23.91 2.67 -0.54
C GLU A 500 -24.16 4.16 -0.32
N GLY A 501 -23.24 4.81 0.39
CA GLY A 501 -23.24 6.24 0.65
C GLY A 501 -21.93 6.63 1.33
N TYR A 502 -21.54 7.90 1.16
CA TYR A 502 -20.40 8.48 1.84
C TYR A 502 -20.61 9.96 2.14
N GLU A 503 -19.95 10.44 3.19
CA GLU A 503 -19.82 11.83 3.55
C GLU A 503 -18.35 12.17 3.70
N VAL A 504 -17.91 13.28 3.09
CA VAL A 504 -16.55 13.81 3.28
C VAL A 504 -16.58 14.89 4.34
N ILE A 505 -15.74 14.72 5.36
CA ILE A 505 -15.64 15.60 6.53
C ILE A 505 -14.30 16.35 6.47
N GLY A 506 -14.31 17.64 6.85
CA GLY A 506 -13.10 18.48 6.88
C GLY A 506 -12.56 18.95 5.51
N GLY A 507 -13.03 18.37 4.40
CA GLY A 507 -12.61 18.71 3.04
C GLY A 507 -11.56 17.75 2.48
N THR A 508 -10.67 18.24 1.62
CA THR A 508 -9.68 17.40 0.91
C THR A 508 -8.28 18.00 0.96
N TRP A 509 -7.27 17.16 0.71
CA TRP A 509 -5.86 17.54 0.60
C TRP A 509 -5.19 16.86 -0.61
N ASN A 510 -4.02 17.36 -1.00
CA ASN A 510 -3.28 16.88 -2.18
C ASN A 510 -2.06 16.06 -1.75
N ASN A 511 -2.05 14.76 -2.06
CA ASN A 511 -0.86 13.92 -1.98
C ASN A 511 -0.01 14.14 -3.23
N LYS A 512 1.12 14.83 -3.10
CA LYS A 512 2.01 15.14 -4.21
C LYS A 512 3.06 14.05 -4.40
N TRP A 513 3.34 13.71 -5.65
CA TRP A 513 4.20 12.59 -5.98
C TRP A 513 5.56 13.07 -6.42
N ILE A 514 6.36 13.36 -5.41
CA ILE A 514 7.69 13.93 -5.59
C ILE A 514 8.63 13.12 -4.72
N GLY A 515 9.66 12.56 -5.35
CA GLY A 515 10.79 11.93 -4.66
C GLY A 515 11.45 12.89 -3.67
N GLU A 516 12.02 12.37 -2.59
CA GLU A 516 12.78 13.21 -1.66
C GLU A 516 14.21 13.32 -2.16
N ASP A 517 14.72 14.55 -2.28
CA ASP A 517 16.13 14.74 -2.60
C ASP A 517 16.93 14.46 -1.33
N LEU A 518 17.61 13.31 -1.34
CA LEU A 518 18.47 12.87 -0.25
C LEU A 518 19.94 13.17 -0.52
N SER A 519 20.28 13.98 -1.54
CA SER A 519 21.67 14.20 -2.00
C SER A 519 22.52 15.18 -1.19
#